data_AF-A0A4R4MRB3-F1
#
_entry.id   AF-A0A4R4MRB3-F1
#
_cell.length_a   1.000
_cell.length_b   1.000
_cell.length_c   1.000
_cell.angle_alpha   90.00
_cell.angle_beta   90.00
_cell.angle_gamma   90.00
#
_symmetry.space_group_name_H-M   'P 1'
#
loop_
_entity.id
_entity.type
_entity.pdbx_description
1 polymer ?
#
loop_
_entity_poly.entity_id
_entity_poly.type
_entity_poly.pdbx_seq_one_letter_code
_entity_poly.pdbx_strand_id
1 'polypeptide(L)'
;MRFKGVHRKPRELRSRESPRGVRSRKDDTAYSSSPPDSGQVRPRSNQPRDRFGRFRKAGRDDDYALGPGAADGGPDPVTELAGRPERRGPVRRRLGRPRSGDYSWSDFELEDDRLRVEPYPPGTPHAADGRRHCGSLEGILYRQWDVRDGPPTPEVIGAIDSLASLPAPLKEKLAGGLDGIYVGPGGVPQLDDMGHLRDRPLPSGRATWDICAGAYGDRKIVVGDRPSPTPDVMLHEVGHALDDIDGDDGEWTSDSPAFRKLYEECGPHLASDFHRQPNALGRREFFADAFAAISSRQRPALVDMLGGNIRTALEVMLFFNRRYGI
;
A
#
# COMPACT_ATOMS: atom_id res chain seq x y z
N MET A 1 -8.66 67.66 -6.80
CA MET A 1 -9.20 67.07 -8.06
C MET A 1 -10.43 66.20 -7.72
N ARG A 2 -11.28 65.89 -8.70
CA ARG A 2 -12.65 65.36 -8.47
C ARG A 2 -12.67 63.87 -8.08
N PHE A 3 -13.40 63.54 -7.01
CA PHE A 3 -14.03 62.23 -6.86
C PHE A 3 -15.29 62.15 -7.74
N LYS A 4 -15.56 60.98 -8.33
CA LYS A 4 -16.88 60.59 -8.84
C LYS A 4 -17.30 59.29 -8.17
N GLY A 5 -18.39 59.32 -7.40
CA GLY A 5 -19.12 58.12 -7.01
C GLY A 5 -20.45 58.05 -7.76
N VAL A 6 -21.06 56.87 -7.81
CA VAL A 6 -22.50 56.69 -8.04
C VAL A 6 -23.02 55.58 -7.12
N HIS A 7 -24.18 55.80 -6.51
CA HIS A 7 -24.84 54.91 -5.56
C HIS A 7 -25.75 53.86 -6.25
N ARG A 8 -25.85 52.67 -5.63
CA ARG A 8 -27.10 51.99 -5.15
C ARG A 8 -28.44 52.36 -5.82
N LYS A 9 -29.38 51.44 -6.11
CA LYS A 9 -29.96 50.32 -5.30
C LYS A 9 -30.87 49.39 -6.19
N PRO A 10 -31.51 48.32 -5.67
CA PRO A 10 -32.07 47.20 -6.46
C PRO A 10 -33.56 47.36 -6.86
N ARG A 11 -34.12 46.35 -7.56
CA ARG A 11 -35.54 46.22 -7.90
C ARG A 11 -36.13 44.88 -7.43
N GLU A 12 -37.36 44.91 -6.95
CA GLU A 12 -38.04 43.82 -6.23
C GLU A 12 -38.80 42.82 -7.11
N LEU A 13 -39.17 41.70 -6.49
CA LEU A 13 -40.11 40.68 -6.96
C LEU A 13 -41.52 41.23 -7.23
N ARG A 14 -42.22 40.66 -8.22
CA ARG A 14 -43.70 40.57 -8.22
C ARG A 14 -44.19 39.32 -8.95
N SER A 15 -45.00 38.53 -8.26
CA SER A 15 -45.75 37.39 -8.80
C SER A 15 -47.01 37.85 -9.54
N ARG A 16 -47.43 37.13 -10.60
CA ARG A 16 -48.87 36.88 -10.86
C ARG A 16 -49.17 35.77 -11.88
N GLU A 17 -49.91 34.77 -11.38
CA GLU A 17 -51.05 34.04 -11.99
C GLU A 17 -51.00 33.44 -13.41
N SER A 18 -51.32 32.14 -13.49
CA SER A 18 -51.67 31.40 -14.71
C SER A 18 -53.12 31.64 -15.16
N PRO A 19 -53.49 31.21 -16.37
CA PRO A 19 -54.52 30.16 -16.43
C PRO A 19 -54.34 29.10 -17.54
N ARG A 20 -54.95 27.92 -17.31
CA ARG A 20 -55.62 26.96 -18.25
C ARG A 20 -55.20 27.04 -19.74
N GLY A 21 -54.69 26.00 -20.42
CA GLY A 21 -54.84 24.55 -20.29
C GLY A 21 -55.69 23.97 -21.44
N VAL A 22 -55.21 22.95 -22.18
CA VAL A 22 -55.94 22.02 -23.10
C VAL A 22 -54.98 20.89 -23.56
N ARG A 23 -55.52 19.78 -24.11
CA ARG A 23 -54.89 18.45 -24.28
C ARG A 23 -54.40 18.13 -25.71
N SER A 24 -53.80 16.93 -25.85
CA SER A 24 -53.60 16.10 -27.07
C SER A 24 -52.40 16.43 -27.98
N ARG A 25 -51.80 15.47 -28.73
CA ARG A 25 -51.59 14.00 -28.61
C ARG A 25 -50.80 13.54 -29.86
N LYS A 26 -49.96 12.49 -29.76
CA LYS A 26 -49.41 11.66 -30.87
C LYS A 26 -48.46 12.39 -31.86
N ASP A 27 -47.59 11.74 -32.63
CA ASP A 27 -46.92 10.41 -32.59
C ASP A 27 -45.68 10.48 -33.52
N ASP A 28 -44.92 9.38 -33.64
CA ASP A 28 -43.96 9.05 -34.73
C ASP A 28 -42.63 9.85 -34.79
N THR A 29 -41.51 9.35 -35.31
CA THR A 29 -40.89 7.99 -35.42
C THR A 29 -39.37 8.20 -35.68
N ALA A 30 -38.46 7.23 -35.62
CA ALA A 30 -38.21 6.07 -34.75
C ALA A 30 -36.91 5.37 -35.25
N TYR A 31 -36.07 4.77 -34.38
CA TYR A 31 -35.20 3.67 -34.83
C TYR A 31 -34.85 2.63 -33.73
N SER A 32 -34.93 1.38 -34.16
CA SER A 32 -34.99 0.08 -33.49
C SER A 32 -33.93 -0.31 -32.44
N SER A 33 -34.36 -1.25 -31.60
CA SER A 33 -33.62 -2.00 -30.57
C SER A 33 -32.71 -3.12 -31.11
N SER A 34 -31.73 -3.53 -30.29
CA SER A 34 -31.33 -4.92 -29.88
C SER A 34 -29.79 -5.04 -29.71
N PRO A 35 -29.20 -6.08 -29.07
CA PRO A 35 -29.75 -7.24 -28.34
C PRO A 35 -29.23 -7.34 -26.87
N PRO A 36 -29.54 -8.40 -26.08
CA PRO A 36 -29.15 -8.49 -24.67
C PRO A 36 -27.85 -9.27 -24.38
N ASP A 37 -27.26 -8.94 -23.22
CA ASP A 37 -26.45 -9.73 -22.29
C ASP A 37 -25.19 -10.52 -22.76
N SER A 38 -24.09 -10.26 -22.05
CA SER A 38 -23.15 -11.30 -21.58
C SER A 38 -22.25 -10.68 -20.51
N GLY A 39 -22.59 -10.93 -19.25
CA GLY A 39 -21.91 -10.33 -18.10
C GLY A 39 -20.48 -10.84 -17.86
N GLN A 40 -19.56 -9.91 -17.57
CA GLN A 40 -18.50 -10.06 -16.57
C GLN A 40 -17.97 -8.67 -16.18
N VAL A 41 -18.70 -7.94 -15.34
CA VAL A 41 -18.21 -6.69 -14.74
C VAL A 41 -17.18 -7.05 -13.68
N ARG A 42 -15.88 -6.88 -14.00
CA ARG A 42 -14.79 -7.05 -13.03
C ARG A 42 -15.01 -6.13 -11.82
N PRO A 43 -14.67 -6.56 -10.58
CA PRO A 43 -14.77 -5.71 -9.39
C PRO A 43 -14.03 -4.37 -9.57
N ARG A 44 -14.66 -3.28 -9.11
CA ARG A 44 -14.13 -1.90 -9.24
C ARG A 44 -12.84 -1.63 -8.44
N SER A 45 -12.36 -2.59 -7.65
CA SER A 45 -11.15 -2.50 -6.84
C SER A 45 -9.85 -2.47 -7.65
N ASN A 46 -9.84 -3.07 -8.85
CA ASN A 46 -8.59 -3.33 -9.59
C ASN A 46 -8.44 -2.46 -10.86
N GLN A 47 -9.02 -1.25 -10.89
CA GLN A 47 -8.79 -0.32 -12.01
C GLN A 47 -7.69 0.70 -11.67
N PRO A 48 -6.67 0.88 -12.54
CA PRO A 48 -5.62 1.87 -12.32
C PRO A 48 -6.18 3.29 -12.32
N ARG A 49 -5.80 4.05 -11.30
CA ARG A 49 -6.21 5.45 -11.09
C ARG A 49 -5.14 6.40 -11.59
N ASP A 50 -5.50 7.66 -11.83
CA ASP A 50 -4.52 8.73 -12.02
C ASP A 50 -4.03 9.31 -10.67
N ARG A 51 -3.05 10.22 -10.73
CA ARG A 51 -2.48 10.96 -9.59
C ARG A 51 -3.54 11.78 -8.80
N PHE A 52 -4.77 11.87 -9.28
CA PHE A 52 -5.91 12.54 -8.63
C PHE A 52 -7.06 11.57 -8.29
N GLY A 53 -6.79 10.27 -8.28
CA GLY A 53 -7.72 9.22 -7.84
C GLY A 53 -8.85 8.88 -8.82
N ARG A 54 -8.86 9.44 -10.04
CA ARG A 54 -9.96 9.26 -11.01
C ARG A 54 -9.75 8.01 -11.88
N PHE A 55 -10.86 7.37 -12.25
CA PHE A 55 -10.88 6.20 -13.13
C PHE A 55 -10.49 6.57 -14.56
N ARG A 56 -9.48 5.89 -15.13
CA ARG A 56 -9.18 5.98 -16.56
C ARG A 56 -10.22 5.21 -17.37
N LYS A 57 -10.73 5.83 -18.45
CA LYS A 57 -11.58 5.14 -19.43
C LYS A 57 -10.70 4.19 -20.24
N ALA A 58 -10.89 2.88 -20.08
CA ALA A 58 -10.08 1.87 -20.76
C ALA A 58 -10.21 2.00 -22.30
N GLY A 59 -9.10 2.33 -22.94
CA GLY A 59 -8.90 2.11 -24.36
C GLY A 59 -8.40 0.69 -24.57
N ARG A 60 -9.01 0.02 -25.55
CA ARG A 60 -8.58 -1.26 -26.14
C ARG A 60 -7.11 -1.17 -26.59
N ASP A 61 -6.33 -2.19 -26.26
CA ASP A 61 -5.25 -2.81 -27.08
C ASP A 61 -4.52 -3.87 -26.22
N ASP A 62 -5.01 -5.11 -26.29
CA ASP A 62 -4.37 -6.30 -25.70
C ASP A 62 -3.65 -7.06 -26.83
N ASP A 63 -2.33 -6.95 -26.92
CA ASP A 63 -1.54 -7.74 -27.89
C ASP A 63 -0.06 -7.90 -27.45
N TYR A 64 0.19 -8.66 -26.37
CA TYR A 64 1.53 -9.20 -26.06
C TYR A 64 1.50 -10.33 -25.02
N ALA A 65 1.15 -11.57 -25.43
CA ALA A 65 1.54 -12.82 -24.73
C ALA A 65 1.09 -14.08 -25.51
N LEU A 66 1.66 -14.34 -26.68
CA LEU A 66 1.66 -15.70 -27.26
C LEU A 66 3.07 -16.07 -27.72
N GLY A 67 3.67 -17.06 -27.06
CA GLY A 67 4.95 -17.67 -27.38
C GLY A 67 4.89 -19.17 -27.03
N PRO A 68 5.60 -20.06 -27.74
CA PRO A 68 4.99 -21.32 -28.12
C PRO A 68 5.60 -22.59 -27.50
N GLY A 69 4.75 -23.59 -27.30
CA GLY A 69 5.05 -24.99 -27.64
C GLY A 69 5.87 -25.84 -26.65
N ALA A 70 5.19 -26.84 -26.07
CA ALA A 70 5.71 -28.21 -25.97
C ALA A 70 4.53 -29.19 -25.85
N ALA A 71 4.65 -30.38 -26.43
CA ALA A 71 3.64 -31.43 -26.44
C ALA A 71 4.09 -32.66 -25.60
N ASP A 72 3.26 -33.70 -25.60
CA ASP A 72 3.43 -35.01 -24.94
C ASP A 72 3.34 -35.04 -23.40
N GLY A 73 2.76 -36.06 -22.76
CA GLY A 73 2.01 -37.18 -23.34
C GLY A 73 1.97 -38.43 -22.43
N GLY A 74 0.77 -38.84 -21.99
CA GLY A 74 0.55 -40.17 -21.40
C GLY A 74 0.65 -40.29 -19.87
N PRO A 75 0.17 -41.41 -19.28
CA PRO A 75 -0.81 -41.32 -18.19
C PRO A 75 -0.40 -41.98 -16.84
N ASP A 76 -1.24 -41.73 -15.82
CA ASP A 76 -1.21 -42.38 -14.49
C ASP A 76 -1.30 -43.92 -14.55
N PRO A 77 -0.95 -44.61 -13.44
CA PRO A 77 -2.08 -45.07 -12.60
C PRO A 77 -1.89 -44.94 -11.08
N VAL A 78 -3.01 -44.71 -10.41
CA VAL A 78 -3.29 -45.00 -8.99
C VAL A 78 -2.97 -46.45 -8.59
N THR A 79 -2.70 -46.70 -7.30
CA THR A 79 -3.58 -47.48 -6.37
C THR A 79 -2.93 -47.64 -4.97
N GLU A 80 -3.78 -47.75 -3.95
CA GLU A 80 -3.51 -47.94 -2.51
C GLU A 80 -2.87 -49.31 -2.15
N LEU A 81 -2.25 -49.44 -0.97
CA LEU A 81 -2.76 -50.27 0.15
C LEU A 81 -1.81 -50.40 1.37
N ALA A 82 -2.43 -50.72 2.51
CA ALA A 82 -1.94 -50.64 3.88
C ALA A 82 -0.98 -51.77 4.36
N GLY A 83 -0.27 -51.50 5.48
CA GLY A 83 -0.41 -52.38 6.67
C GLY A 83 0.83 -52.98 7.38
N ARG A 84 1.29 -52.32 8.47
CA ARG A 84 1.83 -52.89 9.74
C ARG A 84 3.18 -53.70 9.70
N PRO A 85 3.81 -54.01 10.87
CA PRO A 85 3.80 -53.36 12.20
C PRO A 85 5.22 -53.05 12.78
N GLU A 86 5.22 -52.55 14.02
CA GLU A 86 6.33 -52.08 14.87
C GLU A 86 7.67 -52.86 14.92
N ARG A 87 8.77 -52.10 15.08
CA ARG A 87 9.87 -52.46 16.00
C ARG A 87 10.35 -51.23 16.78
N ARG A 88 10.35 -51.33 18.12
CA ARG A 88 10.93 -50.33 19.02
C ARG A 88 12.47 -50.42 19.01
N GLY A 89 13.13 -49.27 18.90
CA GLY A 89 14.59 -49.09 18.97
C GLY A 89 14.91 -47.67 19.48
N PRO A 90 16.09 -47.43 20.08
CA PRO A 90 16.25 -46.38 21.08
C PRO A 90 16.26 -44.94 20.53
N VAL A 91 15.80 -44.03 21.40
CA VAL A 91 15.71 -42.59 21.14
C VAL A 91 17.10 -41.97 20.97
N ARG A 92 17.57 -41.86 19.72
CA ARG A 92 18.57 -40.85 19.36
C ARG A 92 17.85 -39.51 19.27
N ARG A 93 18.27 -38.52 20.07
CA ARG A 93 17.91 -37.10 19.87
C ARG A 93 18.32 -36.71 18.45
N ARG A 94 17.36 -36.70 17.51
CA ARG A 94 17.52 -35.90 16.30
C ARG A 94 17.54 -34.44 16.77
N LEU A 95 18.65 -33.76 16.53
CA LEU A 95 18.63 -32.31 16.38
C LEU A 95 17.51 -32.00 15.38
N GLY A 96 16.56 -31.16 15.81
CA GLY A 96 15.39 -30.84 15.01
C GLY A 96 15.85 -30.23 13.70
N ARG A 97 15.38 -30.78 12.57
CA ARG A 97 15.38 -30.03 11.31
C ARG A 97 14.49 -28.79 11.59
N PRO A 98 14.98 -27.55 11.40
CA PRO A 98 14.19 -26.36 11.69
C PRO A 98 12.87 -26.42 10.92
N ARG A 99 11.80 -25.90 11.52
CA ARG A 99 10.51 -25.84 10.84
C ARG A 99 10.56 -24.73 9.80
N SER A 100 9.78 -24.89 8.73
CA SER A 100 9.52 -23.81 7.78
C SER A 100 8.79 -22.68 8.51
N GLY A 101 9.55 -21.69 8.99
CA GLY A 101 9.09 -20.61 9.87
C GLY A 101 10.18 -20.07 10.79
N ASP A 102 11.21 -20.87 11.12
CA ASP A 102 12.32 -20.48 12.01
C ASP A 102 13.51 -19.89 11.21
N TYR A 103 13.25 -18.90 10.34
CA TYR A 103 14.28 -18.23 9.54
C TYR A 103 14.21 -16.72 9.80
N SER A 104 15.24 -16.15 10.44
CA SER A 104 15.40 -14.70 10.53
C SER A 104 16.09 -14.19 9.27
N TRP A 105 15.80 -12.95 8.87
CA TRP A 105 16.46 -12.29 7.74
C TRP A 105 17.95 -12.08 8.03
N SER A 106 18.33 -11.97 9.32
CA SER A 106 19.72 -11.92 9.80
C SER A 106 20.54 -13.19 9.52
N ASP A 107 19.90 -14.35 9.29
CA ASP A 107 20.59 -15.61 8.93
C ASP A 107 21.14 -15.61 7.48
N PHE A 108 20.85 -14.57 6.69
CA PHE A 108 21.08 -14.54 5.23
C PHE A 108 21.77 -13.27 4.70
N GLU A 109 22.26 -12.39 5.58
CA GLU A 109 23.02 -11.19 5.18
C GLU A 109 24.38 -11.57 4.58
N LEU A 110 24.83 -10.83 3.57
CA LEU A 110 26.18 -10.91 3.02
C LEU A 110 26.97 -9.67 3.45
N GLU A 111 28.29 -9.79 3.55
CA GLU A 111 29.16 -8.66 3.93
C GLU A 111 29.04 -7.53 2.89
N ASP A 112 28.54 -6.37 3.32
CA ASP A 112 28.01 -5.32 2.44
C ASP A 112 29.10 -4.39 1.86
N ASP A 113 29.21 -4.37 0.53
CA ASP A 113 30.08 -3.49 -0.26
C ASP A 113 29.27 -2.73 -1.33
N ARG A 114 27.98 -2.44 -1.04
CA ARG A 114 27.01 -1.91 -2.02
C ARG A 114 27.15 -0.42 -2.32
N LEU A 115 26.70 -0.07 -3.52
CA LEU A 115 26.44 1.31 -3.95
C LEU A 115 25.43 1.99 -3.01
N ARG A 116 25.91 2.97 -2.24
CA ARG A 116 25.10 3.88 -1.42
C ARG A 116 25.21 5.28 -2.00
N VAL A 117 24.09 5.85 -2.47
CA VAL A 117 24.07 7.25 -2.90
C VAL A 117 24.07 8.16 -1.70
N GLU A 118 25.07 9.04 -1.63
CA GLU A 118 25.18 10.07 -0.59
C GLU A 118 24.07 11.12 -0.72
N PRO A 119 23.42 11.52 0.40
CA PRO A 119 22.45 12.60 0.41
C PRO A 119 23.11 13.96 0.10
N TYR A 120 22.30 14.95 -0.24
CA TYR A 120 22.73 16.34 -0.16
C TYR A 120 22.86 16.80 1.29
N PRO A 121 23.73 17.78 1.59
CA PRO A 121 23.82 18.39 2.91
C PRO A 121 22.46 18.91 3.42
N PRO A 122 22.21 18.89 4.75
CA PRO A 122 21.03 19.52 5.34
C PRO A 122 20.84 20.97 4.86
N GLY A 123 19.60 21.34 4.52
CA GLY A 123 19.26 22.68 4.05
C GLY A 123 19.51 22.93 2.55
N THR A 124 20.07 21.96 1.81
CA THR A 124 20.12 22.04 0.34
C THR A 124 18.70 22.16 -0.24
N PRO A 125 18.45 23.04 -1.22
CA PRO A 125 17.16 23.13 -1.90
C PRO A 125 16.71 21.78 -2.46
N HIS A 126 15.41 21.52 -2.43
CA HIS A 126 14.87 20.23 -2.87
C HIS A 126 15.08 20.02 -4.37
N ALA A 127 15.95 19.08 -4.72
CA ALA A 127 16.02 18.46 -6.04
C ALA A 127 15.24 17.13 -6.02
N ALA A 128 14.40 16.91 -7.03
CA ALA A 128 13.64 15.69 -7.20
C ALA A 128 14.51 14.59 -7.86
N ASP A 129 15.56 14.16 -7.16
CA ASP A 129 16.57 13.19 -7.63
C ASP A 129 16.86 12.07 -6.62
N GLY A 130 16.07 11.96 -5.55
CA GLY A 130 16.20 10.94 -4.51
C GLY A 130 17.32 11.20 -3.49
N ARG A 131 18.04 12.34 -3.58
CA ARG A 131 19.18 12.64 -2.68
C ARG A 131 18.81 13.59 -1.54
N ARG A 132 17.52 13.84 -1.32
CA ARG A 132 17.04 14.70 -0.23
C ARG A 132 17.42 14.13 1.13
N HIS A 133 17.86 15.01 2.05
CA HIS A 133 18.28 14.64 3.39
C HIS A 133 17.09 14.29 4.30
N CYS A 134 17.14 13.10 4.90
CA CYS A 134 16.09 12.49 5.73
C CYS A 134 16.29 12.69 7.23
N GLY A 135 17.43 13.23 7.69
CA GLY A 135 17.66 13.58 9.10
C GLY A 135 18.41 12.48 9.86
N SER A 136 17.95 12.11 11.06
CA SER A 136 18.53 11.00 11.84
C SER A 136 18.50 9.66 11.09
N LEU A 137 17.57 9.49 10.15
CA LEU A 137 17.46 8.31 9.29
C LEU A 137 18.68 8.08 8.39
N GLU A 138 19.50 9.10 8.12
CA GLU A 138 20.64 8.95 7.20
C GLU A 138 21.64 7.87 7.63
N GLY A 139 21.78 7.62 8.94
CA GLY A 139 22.65 6.55 9.45
C GLY A 139 22.25 5.16 8.93
N ILE A 140 20.94 4.90 8.85
CA ILE A 140 20.33 3.61 8.50
C ILE A 140 19.71 3.59 7.09
N LEU A 141 19.87 4.65 6.29
CA LEU A 141 19.26 4.77 4.96
C LEU A 141 20.24 4.41 3.85
N TYR A 142 19.89 3.38 3.09
CA TYR A 142 20.65 2.79 2.00
C TYR A 142 19.97 3.09 0.66
N ARG A 143 20.54 4.04 -0.09
CA ARG A 143 20.06 4.47 -1.41
C ARG A 143 20.74 3.67 -2.51
N GLN A 144 20.06 2.65 -3.03
CA GLN A 144 20.60 1.62 -3.91
C GLN A 144 20.36 1.96 -5.40
N TRP A 145 21.03 2.99 -5.91
CA TRP A 145 21.13 3.31 -7.34
C TRP A 145 22.49 3.94 -7.67
N ASP A 146 22.77 4.20 -8.95
CA ASP A 146 23.98 4.92 -9.37
C ASP A 146 23.62 6.33 -9.89
N VAL A 147 24.24 7.36 -9.31
CA VAL A 147 24.05 8.75 -9.77
C VAL A 147 24.58 9.02 -11.17
N ARG A 148 25.45 8.14 -11.70
CA ARG A 148 25.99 8.21 -13.07
C ARG A 148 24.95 7.82 -14.12
N ASP A 149 24.01 6.95 -13.76
CA ASP A 149 22.90 6.53 -14.63
C ASP A 149 21.74 7.53 -14.63
N GLY A 150 21.77 8.51 -13.71
CA GLY A 150 20.79 9.58 -13.56
C GLY A 150 19.97 9.49 -12.28
N PRO A 151 18.90 10.30 -12.15
CA PRO A 151 17.96 10.16 -11.04
C PRO A 151 17.17 8.84 -11.16
N PRO A 152 16.77 8.22 -10.03
CA PRO A 152 15.99 6.99 -10.04
C PRO A 152 14.53 7.25 -10.43
N THR A 153 13.69 6.21 -10.41
CA THR A 153 12.26 6.30 -10.75
C THR A 153 11.50 7.27 -9.82
N PRO A 154 10.41 7.92 -10.31
CA PRO A 154 9.61 8.84 -9.51
C PRO A 154 9.09 8.24 -8.19
N GLU A 155 8.85 6.93 -8.17
CA GLU A 155 8.43 6.14 -7.01
C GLU A 155 9.52 6.09 -5.94
N VAL A 156 10.78 5.81 -6.32
CA VAL A 156 11.96 5.85 -5.44
C VAL A 156 12.22 7.27 -4.91
N ILE A 157 12.11 8.29 -5.79
CA ILE A 157 12.23 9.70 -5.38
C ILE A 157 11.14 10.04 -4.34
N GLY A 158 9.91 9.61 -4.61
CA GLY A 158 8.76 9.79 -3.71
C GLY A 158 8.97 9.15 -2.34
N ALA A 159 9.51 7.93 -2.29
CA ALA A 159 9.83 7.24 -1.04
C ALA A 159 10.81 8.06 -0.17
N ILE A 160 11.90 8.57 -0.76
CA ILE A 160 12.86 9.43 -0.05
C ILE A 160 12.20 10.75 0.40
N ASP A 161 11.37 11.36 -0.46
CA ASP A 161 10.63 12.58 -0.13
C ASP A 161 9.67 12.38 1.04
N SER A 162 8.99 11.24 1.10
CA SER A 162 8.08 10.88 2.18
C SER A 162 8.83 10.66 3.50
N LEU A 163 9.96 9.94 3.51
CA LEU A 163 10.86 9.88 4.67
C LEU A 163 11.33 11.27 5.10
N ALA A 164 11.78 12.10 4.15
CA ALA A 164 12.25 13.45 4.43
C ALA A 164 11.13 14.36 4.96
N SER A 165 9.85 14.06 4.67
CA SER A 165 8.68 14.79 5.17
C SER A 165 8.27 14.46 6.60
N LEU A 166 8.69 13.30 7.15
CA LEU A 166 8.29 12.86 8.49
C LEU A 166 8.70 13.86 9.60
N PRO A 167 7.90 14.00 10.68
CA PRO A 167 8.30 14.73 11.88
C PRO A 167 9.60 14.19 12.48
N ALA A 168 10.43 15.08 13.05
CA ALA A 168 11.71 14.69 13.67
C ALA A 168 11.57 13.61 14.76
N PRO A 169 10.59 13.65 15.69
CA PRO A 169 10.43 12.59 16.69
C PRO A 169 10.15 11.20 16.09
N LEU A 170 9.48 11.12 14.94
CA LEU A 170 9.26 9.84 14.25
C LEU A 170 10.55 9.36 13.57
N LYS A 171 11.33 10.25 12.97
CA LYS A 171 12.65 9.93 12.41
C LYS A 171 13.65 9.46 13.47
N GLU A 172 13.61 10.04 14.67
CA GLU A 172 14.44 9.65 15.81
C GLU A 172 14.04 8.27 16.34
N LYS A 173 12.73 8.04 16.52
CA LYS A 173 12.15 6.76 16.90
C LYS A 173 12.50 5.64 15.93
N LEU A 174 12.30 5.86 14.63
CA LEU A 174 12.65 4.93 13.56
C LEU A 174 14.17 4.65 13.55
N ALA A 175 15.01 5.68 13.65
CA ALA A 175 16.47 5.52 13.70
C ALA A 175 16.98 4.76 14.94
N GLY A 176 16.21 4.72 16.03
CA GLY A 176 16.53 3.93 17.22
C GLY A 176 15.88 2.54 17.29
N GLY A 177 14.96 2.22 16.37
CA GLY A 177 14.22 0.96 16.36
C GLY A 177 14.45 0.07 15.14
N LEU A 178 14.90 0.64 14.02
CA LEU A 178 15.21 -0.05 12.77
C LEU A 178 16.71 -0.31 12.61
N ASP A 179 17.02 -1.45 12.00
CA ASP A 179 18.38 -1.83 11.62
C ASP A 179 18.74 -1.32 10.21
N GLY A 180 17.76 -1.10 9.33
CA GLY A 180 17.99 -0.55 7.99
C GLY A 180 16.74 -0.10 7.23
N ILE A 181 16.92 0.86 6.32
CA ILE A 181 15.92 1.32 5.35
C ILE A 181 16.57 1.29 3.96
N TYR A 182 16.05 0.45 3.07
CA TYR A 182 16.64 0.18 1.76
C TYR A 182 15.70 0.65 0.66
N VAL A 183 16.20 1.50 -0.23
CA VAL A 183 15.38 2.14 -1.28
C VAL A 183 16.12 2.13 -2.61
N GLY A 184 15.49 1.60 -3.66
CA GLY A 184 16.08 1.50 -4.99
C GLY A 184 15.08 1.00 -6.06
N PRO A 185 15.48 0.87 -7.32
CA PRO A 185 14.60 0.41 -8.40
C PRO A 185 14.34 -1.10 -8.32
N GLY A 186 13.20 -1.56 -8.84
CA GLY A 186 12.79 -2.97 -8.81
C GLY A 186 11.75 -3.28 -7.72
N GLY A 187 11.65 -4.55 -7.33
CA GLY A 187 10.87 -5.00 -6.17
C GLY A 187 11.75 -5.41 -5.01
N VAL A 188 11.14 -5.83 -3.90
CA VAL A 188 11.84 -6.23 -2.67
C VAL A 188 13.01 -7.21 -2.91
N PRO A 189 12.91 -8.28 -3.73
CA PRO A 189 14.02 -9.21 -3.98
C PRO A 189 15.18 -8.66 -4.82
N GLN A 190 15.10 -7.41 -5.27
CA GLN A 190 16.19 -6.73 -5.97
C GLN A 190 16.98 -5.79 -5.03
N LEU A 191 16.56 -5.66 -3.77
CA LEU A 191 17.16 -4.81 -2.75
C LEU A 191 17.67 -5.66 -1.55
N ASP A 192 18.63 -5.14 -0.81
CA ASP A 192 19.19 -5.66 0.47
C ASP A 192 19.25 -7.18 0.71
N ASP A 193 20.17 -7.93 0.08
CA ASP A 193 20.39 -9.40 0.28
C ASP A 193 19.18 -10.32 0.07
N MET A 194 18.00 -9.76 -0.21
CA MET A 194 16.74 -10.45 -0.43
C MET A 194 16.64 -11.04 -1.84
N GLY A 195 17.75 -11.09 -2.58
CA GLY A 195 17.88 -11.87 -3.82
C GLY A 195 17.46 -13.34 -3.63
N HIS A 196 17.53 -13.86 -2.40
CA HIS A 196 17.04 -15.18 -2.03
C HIS A 196 15.50 -15.31 -1.99
N LEU A 197 14.75 -14.20 -1.92
CA LEU A 197 13.28 -14.13 -2.03
C LEU A 197 12.77 -14.11 -3.48
N ARG A 198 13.67 -13.97 -4.47
CA ARG A 198 13.34 -14.02 -5.90
C ARG A 198 12.60 -15.32 -6.23
N ASP A 199 11.54 -15.20 -7.02
CA ASP A 199 10.64 -16.29 -7.42
C ASP A 199 9.93 -17.01 -6.24
N ARG A 200 10.14 -16.61 -4.98
CA ARG A 200 9.43 -17.21 -3.83
C ARG A 200 8.01 -16.67 -3.78
N PRO A 201 7.00 -17.52 -3.47
CA PRO A 201 5.64 -17.06 -3.25
C PRO A 201 5.54 -16.19 -1.99
N LEU A 202 4.64 -15.20 -2.04
CA LEU A 202 4.18 -14.46 -0.88
C LEU A 202 3.45 -15.39 0.11
N PRO A 203 3.34 -15.03 1.41
CA PRO A 203 2.55 -15.78 2.38
C PRO A 203 1.09 -16.00 1.99
N SER A 204 0.53 -15.13 1.13
CA SER A 204 -0.81 -15.26 0.57
C SER A 204 -0.95 -16.36 -0.51
N GLY A 205 0.16 -16.86 -1.04
CA GLY A 205 0.22 -17.86 -2.12
C GLY A 205 -0.23 -17.35 -3.51
N ARG A 206 -0.48 -16.04 -3.67
CA ARG A 206 -1.14 -15.48 -4.88
C ARG A 206 -0.19 -14.82 -5.89
N ALA A 207 1.04 -14.52 -5.50
CA ALA A 207 2.09 -13.95 -6.35
C ALA A 207 3.47 -14.19 -5.71
N THR A 208 4.57 -13.80 -6.36
CA THR A 208 5.93 -13.83 -5.79
C THR A 208 6.32 -12.49 -5.18
N TRP A 209 7.42 -12.47 -4.41
CA TRP A 209 7.96 -11.23 -3.83
C TRP A 209 8.44 -10.21 -4.89
N ASP A 210 8.70 -10.63 -6.13
CA ASP A 210 9.20 -9.78 -7.23
C ASP A 210 8.24 -8.68 -7.67
N ILE A 211 6.95 -8.81 -7.31
CA ILE A 211 5.92 -7.79 -7.55
C ILE A 211 5.71 -6.85 -6.35
N CYS A 212 6.32 -7.13 -5.19
CA CYS A 212 6.15 -6.29 -4.00
C CYS A 212 6.91 -4.97 -4.15
N ALA A 213 6.16 -3.89 -3.98
CA ALA A 213 6.66 -2.52 -3.97
C ALA A 213 7.35 -2.17 -2.65
N GLY A 214 6.94 -2.80 -1.55
CA GLY A 214 7.49 -2.58 -0.23
C GLY A 214 7.42 -3.85 0.61
N ALA A 215 8.22 -3.87 1.68
CA ALA A 215 8.13 -4.80 2.77
C ALA A 215 8.70 -4.21 4.06
N TYR A 216 8.11 -4.61 5.18
CA TYR A 216 8.67 -4.49 6.51
C TYR A 216 8.84 -5.89 7.14
N GLY A 217 9.99 -6.13 7.77
CA GLY A 217 10.31 -7.38 8.47
C GLY A 217 11.67 -7.30 9.14
N ASP A 218 11.86 -8.01 10.26
CA ASP A 218 13.10 -8.04 11.04
C ASP A 218 13.77 -6.65 11.19
N ARG A 219 12.98 -5.65 11.62
CA ARG A 219 13.42 -4.25 11.82
C ARG A 219 14.03 -3.57 10.58
N LYS A 220 13.75 -4.09 9.39
CA LYS A 220 14.13 -3.48 8.10
C LYS A 220 12.91 -3.00 7.32
N ILE A 221 13.05 -1.85 6.66
CA ILE A 221 12.13 -1.37 5.62
C ILE A 221 12.80 -1.52 4.27
N VAL A 222 12.08 -2.02 3.27
CA VAL A 222 12.57 -2.20 1.90
C VAL A 222 11.53 -1.64 0.94
N VAL A 223 11.90 -0.71 0.07
CA VAL A 223 10.97 -0.05 -0.87
C VAL A 223 11.55 0.05 -2.27
N GLY A 224 10.82 -0.55 -3.21
CA GLY A 224 11.08 -0.55 -4.64
C GLY A 224 10.20 0.42 -5.44
N ASP A 225 10.14 0.21 -6.76
CA ASP A 225 9.31 0.97 -7.70
C ASP A 225 8.17 0.16 -8.35
N ARG A 226 7.87 -1.04 -7.82
CA ARG A 226 6.71 -1.81 -8.29
C ARG A 226 5.39 -1.05 -8.00
N PRO A 227 4.36 -1.22 -8.84
CA PRO A 227 3.04 -0.66 -8.55
C PRO A 227 2.44 -1.22 -7.25
N SER A 228 1.86 -0.34 -6.44
CA SER A 228 1.19 -0.68 -5.18
C SER A 228 -0.23 -0.10 -5.12
N PRO A 229 -1.18 -0.76 -4.43
CA PRO A 229 -2.49 -0.18 -4.12
C PRO A 229 -2.47 0.82 -2.93
N THR A 230 -1.38 0.88 -2.15
CA THR A 230 -1.25 1.74 -0.97
C THR A 230 -1.23 3.23 -1.35
N PRO A 231 -1.69 4.15 -0.48
CA PRO A 231 -1.61 5.60 -0.74
C PRO A 231 -0.17 6.12 -0.91
N ASP A 232 0.77 5.54 -0.18
CA ASP A 232 2.22 5.82 -0.21
C ASP A 232 2.93 4.57 0.35
N VAL A 233 3.78 3.92 -0.45
CA VAL A 233 4.41 2.65 -0.08
C VAL A 233 5.35 2.83 1.10
N MET A 234 6.20 3.86 1.07
CA MET A 234 7.17 4.11 2.12
C MET A 234 6.48 4.43 3.44
N LEU A 235 5.40 5.22 3.42
CA LEU A 235 4.65 5.50 4.64
C LEU A 235 3.81 4.30 5.10
N HIS A 236 3.43 3.37 4.22
CA HIS A 236 2.82 2.10 4.62
C HIS A 236 3.83 1.21 5.37
N GLU A 237 5.05 1.03 4.84
CA GLU A 237 6.08 0.24 5.54
C GLU A 237 6.56 0.92 6.84
N VAL A 238 6.65 2.26 6.87
CA VAL A 238 6.87 3.02 8.12
C VAL A 238 5.70 2.83 9.10
N GLY A 239 4.48 2.64 8.59
CA GLY A 239 3.30 2.29 9.38
C GLY A 239 3.47 0.94 10.10
N HIS A 240 3.86 -0.12 9.37
CA HIS A 240 4.20 -1.42 9.98
C HIS A 240 5.38 -1.32 10.95
N ALA A 241 6.44 -0.59 10.59
CA ALA A 241 7.58 -0.38 11.46
C ALA A 241 7.22 0.30 12.79
N LEU A 242 6.39 1.35 12.76
CA LEU A 242 5.90 2.00 13.97
C LEU A 242 4.88 1.13 14.72
N ASP A 243 4.19 0.20 14.05
CA ASP A 243 3.29 -0.75 14.69
C ASP A 243 4.09 -1.72 15.58
N ASP A 244 5.17 -2.32 15.04
CA ASP A 244 6.07 -3.24 15.75
C ASP A 244 6.95 -2.53 16.81
N ILE A 245 7.62 -1.41 16.45
CA ILE A 245 8.58 -0.72 17.34
C ILE A 245 7.90 -0.14 18.60
N ASP A 246 6.67 0.35 18.50
CA ASP A 246 5.95 0.97 19.62
C ASP A 246 5.04 -0.01 20.40
N GLY A 247 5.00 -1.28 20.02
CA GLY A 247 4.26 -2.28 20.76
C GLY A 247 4.94 -2.64 22.09
N ASP A 248 4.15 -2.85 23.14
CA ASP A 248 4.65 -3.23 24.45
C ASP A 248 4.97 -4.75 24.49
N ASP A 249 6.01 -5.14 25.24
CA ASP A 249 6.42 -6.55 25.48
C ASP A 249 6.60 -7.44 24.22
N GLY A 250 6.84 -6.85 23.05
CA GLY A 250 7.00 -7.57 21.77
C GLY A 250 5.67 -7.90 21.07
N GLU A 251 4.55 -7.35 21.53
CA GLU A 251 3.31 -7.26 20.75
C GLU A 251 3.38 -6.10 19.74
N TRP A 252 2.35 -5.90 18.91
CA TRP A 252 2.26 -4.78 17.98
C TRP A 252 1.30 -3.71 18.55
N THR A 253 1.50 -2.42 18.25
CA THR A 253 0.63 -1.32 18.70
C THR A 253 -0.85 -1.55 18.32
N SER A 254 -1.10 -2.16 17.17
CA SER A 254 -2.43 -2.49 16.65
C SER A 254 -3.06 -3.69 17.36
N ASP A 255 -2.28 -4.47 18.13
CA ASP A 255 -2.76 -5.49 19.06
C ASP A 255 -3.15 -4.90 20.43
N SER A 256 -2.78 -3.64 20.73
CA SER A 256 -3.20 -2.97 21.97
C SER A 256 -4.73 -2.91 22.13
N PRO A 257 -5.27 -3.01 23.37
CA PRO A 257 -6.72 -2.94 23.61
C PRO A 257 -7.38 -1.68 23.03
N ALA A 258 -6.67 -0.56 22.99
CA ALA A 258 -7.16 0.70 22.46
C ALA A 258 -7.35 0.65 20.93
N PHE A 259 -6.36 0.16 20.17
CA PHE A 259 -6.48 0.07 18.72
C PHE A 259 -7.41 -1.06 18.29
N ARG A 260 -7.39 -2.20 18.99
CA ARG A 260 -8.35 -3.30 18.75
C ARG A 260 -9.80 -2.84 18.81
N LYS A 261 -10.17 -2.11 19.87
CA LYS A 261 -11.52 -1.54 20.01
C LYS A 261 -11.87 -0.58 18.87
N LEU A 262 -10.96 0.31 18.52
CA LEU A 262 -11.14 1.25 17.40
C LEU A 262 -11.33 0.50 16.06
N TYR A 263 -10.55 -0.56 15.82
CA TYR A 263 -10.67 -1.40 14.63
C TYR A 263 -11.99 -2.19 14.60
N GLU A 264 -12.48 -2.66 15.74
CA GLU A 264 -13.82 -3.26 15.87
C GLU A 264 -14.93 -2.24 15.52
N GLU A 265 -14.79 -0.97 15.94
CA GLU A 265 -15.67 0.14 15.54
C GLU A 265 -15.54 0.49 14.03
N CYS A 266 -14.38 0.22 13.41
CA CYS A 266 -14.18 0.35 11.96
C CYS A 266 -14.81 -0.78 11.15
N GLY A 267 -14.91 -1.99 11.71
CA GLY A 267 -15.32 -3.23 11.03
C GLY A 267 -16.54 -3.11 10.09
N PRO A 268 -17.68 -2.52 10.53
CA PRO A 268 -18.87 -2.34 9.69
C PRO A 268 -18.68 -1.40 8.48
N HIS A 269 -17.59 -0.64 8.47
CA HIS A 269 -17.32 0.43 7.50
C HIS A 269 -16.12 0.14 6.59
N LEU A 270 -15.24 -0.81 6.95
CA LEU A 270 -14.10 -1.22 6.11
C LEU A 270 -14.57 -1.58 4.69
N ALA A 271 -14.05 -0.88 3.68
CA ALA A 271 -14.52 -0.98 2.30
C ALA A 271 -13.87 -2.13 1.50
N SER A 272 -12.75 -2.68 2.00
CA SER A 272 -11.97 -3.74 1.35
C SER A 272 -11.94 -5.01 2.19
N ASP A 273 -12.06 -6.17 1.55
CA ASP A 273 -11.86 -7.47 2.21
C ASP A 273 -10.40 -7.66 2.65
N PHE A 274 -9.44 -6.92 2.08
CA PHE A 274 -8.04 -6.89 2.51
C PHE A 274 -7.90 -6.45 3.98
N HIS A 275 -8.57 -5.37 4.36
CA HIS A 275 -8.61 -4.89 5.74
C HIS A 275 -9.52 -5.71 6.65
N ARG A 276 -10.33 -6.64 6.10
CA ARG A 276 -11.19 -7.57 6.87
C ARG A 276 -10.58 -8.95 7.04
N GLN A 277 -9.33 -9.16 6.62
CA GLN A 277 -8.65 -10.44 6.74
C GLN A 277 -8.62 -10.94 8.20
N PRO A 278 -8.75 -12.26 8.42
CA PRO A 278 -8.81 -12.84 9.76
C PRO A 278 -7.51 -12.65 10.55
N ASN A 279 -7.58 -12.95 11.85
CA ASN A 279 -6.48 -12.85 12.81
C ASN A 279 -6.02 -11.38 13.01
N ALA A 280 -4.71 -11.14 13.07
CA ALA A 280 -4.13 -9.80 13.20
C ALA A 280 -3.93 -9.09 11.85
N LEU A 281 -3.93 -9.84 10.74
CA LEU A 281 -3.47 -9.33 9.44
C LEU A 281 -4.25 -8.12 8.97
N GLY A 282 -5.59 -8.21 8.83
CA GLY A 282 -6.41 -7.08 8.36
C GLY A 282 -6.31 -5.82 9.25
N ARG A 283 -5.99 -5.99 10.54
CA ARG A 283 -5.82 -4.91 11.51
C ARG A 283 -4.46 -4.22 11.40
N ARG A 284 -3.38 -4.97 11.21
CA ARG A 284 -2.02 -4.44 10.97
C ARG A 284 -1.95 -3.72 9.62
N GLU A 285 -2.51 -4.32 8.57
CA GLU A 285 -2.65 -3.68 7.25
C GLU A 285 -3.48 -2.38 7.32
N PHE A 286 -4.59 -2.38 8.06
CA PHE A 286 -5.39 -1.16 8.26
C PHE A 286 -4.64 -0.09 9.07
N PHE A 287 -3.82 -0.48 10.06
CA PHE A 287 -2.96 0.44 10.80
C PHE A 287 -1.94 1.11 9.86
N ALA A 288 -1.23 0.33 9.04
CA ALA A 288 -0.23 0.80 8.09
C ALA A 288 -0.83 1.74 7.03
N ASP A 289 -1.94 1.33 6.38
CA ASP A 289 -2.62 2.18 5.39
C ASP A 289 -3.22 3.45 6.01
N ALA A 290 -3.77 3.38 7.23
CA ALA A 290 -4.29 4.56 7.92
C ALA A 290 -3.16 5.55 8.27
N PHE A 291 -2.02 5.06 8.76
CA PHE A 291 -0.83 5.89 8.96
C PHE A 291 -0.38 6.53 7.64
N ALA A 292 -0.27 5.74 6.56
CA ALA A 292 0.14 6.24 5.24
C ALA A 292 -0.81 7.33 4.71
N ALA A 293 -2.12 7.13 4.81
CA ALA A 293 -3.13 8.09 4.38
C ALA A 293 -3.11 9.40 5.20
N ILE A 294 -2.81 9.33 6.50
CA ILE A 294 -2.72 10.52 7.36
C ILE A 294 -1.41 11.28 7.10
N SER A 295 -0.27 10.58 7.15
CA SER A 295 1.07 11.15 6.98
C SER A 295 1.29 11.77 5.60
N SER A 296 0.81 11.12 4.53
CA SER A 296 0.83 11.68 3.15
C SER A 296 -0.22 12.77 2.91
N ARG A 297 -1.03 13.12 3.93
CA ARG A 297 -2.16 14.07 3.87
C ARG A 297 -3.30 13.64 2.94
N GLN A 298 -3.31 12.39 2.49
CA GLN A 298 -4.37 11.76 1.69
C GLN A 298 -5.58 11.35 2.55
N ARG A 299 -6.08 12.26 3.39
CA ARG A 299 -7.26 12.04 4.25
C ARG A 299 -8.51 11.48 3.52
N PRO A 300 -8.81 11.83 2.25
CA PRO A 300 -9.88 11.18 1.49
C PRO A 300 -9.69 9.66 1.33
N ALA A 301 -8.46 9.17 1.21
CA ALA A 301 -8.19 7.73 1.10
C ALA A 301 -8.60 6.98 2.39
N LEU A 302 -8.35 7.56 3.58
CA LEU A 302 -8.83 7.01 4.85
C LEU A 302 -10.36 6.97 4.93
N VAL A 303 -11.03 8.01 4.42
CA VAL A 303 -12.50 8.04 4.35
C VAL A 303 -13.03 6.99 3.37
N ASP A 304 -12.37 6.79 2.22
CA ASP A 304 -12.72 5.76 1.24
C ASP A 304 -12.50 4.33 1.80
N MET A 305 -11.40 4.09 2.54
CA MET A 305 -11.15 2.82 3.25
C MET A 305 -12.24 2.51 4.28
N LEU A 306 -12.89 3.53 4.83
CA LEU A 306 -14.02 3.41 5.76
C LEU A 306 -15.38 3.64 5.09
N GLY A 307 -15.48 3.38 3.78
CA GLY A 307 -16.75 3.35 3.05
C GLY A 307 -17.50 4.68 3.02
N GLY A 308 -16.77 5.81 3.17
CA GLY A 308 -17.35 7.14 3.29
C GLY A 308 -17.67 7.58 4.73
N ASN A 309 -17.42 6.76 5.75
CA ASN A 309 -17.72 7.12 7.14
C ASN A 309 -16.67 8.09 7.73
N ILE A 310 -16.92 9.38 7.50
CA ILE A 310 -16.11 10.49 8.02
C ILE A 310 -15.98 10.46 9.55
N ARG A 311 -17.02 10.04 10.29
CA ARG A 311 -16.97 10.03 11.76
C ARG A 311 -15.95 9.01 12.27
N THR A 312 -16.00 7.78 11.76
CA THR A 312 -15.02 6.73 12.11
C THR A 312 -13.61 7.12 11.65
N ALA A 313 -13.47 7.74 10.47
CA ALA A 313 -12.18 8.23 9.99
C ALA A 313 -11.56 9.29 10.93
N LEU A 314 -12.39 10.17 11.52
CA LEU A 314 -11.92 11.15 12.51
C LEU A 314 -11.42 10.49 13.81
N GLU A 315 -12.07 9.43 14.31
CA GLU A 315 -11.58 8.70 15.49
C GLU A 315 -10.24 8.00 15.22
N VAL A 316 -10.05 7.45 14.01
CA VAL A 316 -8.76 6.91 13.57
C VAL A 316 -7.70 8.01 13.50
N MET A 317 -8.01 9.15 12.89
CA MET A 317 -7.11 10.31 12.90
C MET A 317 -6.75 10.77 14.31
N LEU A 318 -7.70 10.79 15.24
CA LEU A 318 -7.46 11.15 16.64
C LEU A 318 -6.57 10.14 17.38
N PHE A 319 -6.62 8.86 17.04
CA PHE A 319 -5.68 7.86 17.55
C PHE A 319 -4.24 8.18 17.12
N PHE A 320 -4.01 8.32 15.82
CA PHE A 320 -2.68 8.62 15.28
C PHE A 320 -2.16 10.00 15.73
N ASN A 321 -3.03 11.01 15.82
CA ASN A 321 -2.66 12.33 16.30
C ASN A 321 -2.18 12.30 17.77
N ARG A 322 -2.90 11.59 18.65
CA ARG A 322 -2.51 11.47 20.07
C ARG A 322 -1.21 10.69 20.28
N ARG A 323 -0.89 9.72 19.41
CA ARG A 323 0.30 8.85 19.56
C ARG A 323 1.54 9.38 18.82
N TYR A 324 1.36 10.00 17.66
CA TYR A 324 2.44 10.36 16.74
C TYR A 324 2.48 11.85 16.33
N GLY A 325 1.46 12.66 16.69
CA GLY A 325 1.43 14.10 16.41
C GLY A 325 1.13 14.50 14.96
N ILE A 326 0.56 13.58 14.16
CA ILE A 326 0.22 13.75 12.72
C ILE A 326 -1.26 14.09 12.47
#